data_AF-A0A158R6C2-F1
#
_entry.id   AF-A0A158R6C2-F1
#
_cell.length_a   1.000
_cell.length_b   1.000
_cell.length_c   1.000
_cell.angle_alpha   90.00
_cell.angle_beta   90.00
_cell.angle_gamma   90.00
#
_symmetry.space_group_name_H-M   'P 1'
#
loop_
_entity.id
_entity.type
_entity.pdbx_description
1 polymer ?
#
loop_
_entity_poly.entity_id
_entity_poly.type
_entity_poly.pdbx_seq_one_letter_code
_entity_poly.pdbx_strand_id
1 'polypeptide(L)'
;MVRDRSSEFRRQVAKNETNLDILENGSVTDTPSDSFFNSVFEIRKVMEELNNDIVSLKSRQADILARATVEESHKNELEHHITQIKKEISKLKLKLVQMKTTLEHGRNGEGPRNATDMRIRKHQVESLIKKLSDLIEQFTAAQNGYRERVAKRLKRQLELAGEEATNEEIDAMLESNSTQIFYRGVTTAAGRLALEDASSRNREILRLEQSIAELNEMYNDIAFLVHSQGETVSKIEDNVGITLENVEAGGSCARQAVRYKQRAIRKKICCTIISIAILLIIIAVIVVLCVTLT
;
A
#
# COMPACT_ATOMS: atom_id res chain seq x y z
N MET A 1 25.80 12.29 -10.74
CA MET A 1 26.55 11.12 -10.23
C MET A 1 26.92 11.40 -8.78
N VAL A 2 26.20 10.79 -7.83
CA VAL A 2 26.41 11.01 -6.39
C VAL A 2 27.73 10.35 -6.01
N ARG A 3 28.65 11.14 -5.46
CA ARG A 3 29.99 10.69 -5.08
C ARG A 3 29.85 9.86 -3.80
N ASP A 4 30.11 8.55 -3.88
CA ASP A 4 30.06 7.67 -2.71
C ASP A 4 31.19 8.04 -1.74
N ARG A 5 30.80 8.57 -0.56
CA ARG A 5 31.72 8.97 0.52
C ARG A 5 31.74 7.96 1.67
N SER A 6 31.12 6.80 1.50
CA SER A 6 31.04 5.79 2.57
C SER A 6 32.43 5.25 2.98
N SER A 7 33.39 5.24 2.06
CA SER A 7 34.79 4.88 2.34
C SER A 7 35.55 5.95 3.15
N GLU A 8 35.31 7.24 2.90
CA GLU A 8 35.87 8.34 3.69
C GLU A 8 35.36 8.30 5.14
N PHE A 9 34.07 7.99 5.31
CA PHE A 9 33.43 7.89 6.61
C PHE A 9 34.01 6.73 7.44
N ARG A 10 34.12 5.53 6.84
CA ARG A 10 34.78 4.37 7.49
C ARG A 10 36.22 4.67 7.91
N ARG A 11 36.96 5.42 7.09
CA ARG A 11 38.35 5.79 7.38
C ARG A 11 38.49 6.84 8.49
N GLN A 12 37.49 7.70 8.69
CA GLN A 12 37.44 8.62 9.83
C GLN A 12 37.06 7.93 11.14
N VAL A 13 36.14 6.96 11.08
CA VAL A 13 35.73 6.17 12.26
C VAL A 13 36.93 5.37 12.80
N ALA A 14 37.66 4.66 11.94
CA ALA A 14 38.85 3.89 12.33
C ALA A 14 39.97 4.75 12.95
N LYS A 15 40.06 6.04 12.60
CA LYS A 15 41.04 6.97 13.20
C LYS A 15 40.65 7.44 14.60
N ASN A 16 39.37 7.37 14.97
CA ASN A 16 38.85 7.83 16.25
C ASN A 16 38.58 6.67 17.25
N GLU A 17 38.85 5.42 16.86
CA GLU A 17 38.58 4.20 17.64
C GLU A 17 39.37 4.08 18.95
N THR A 18 40.38 4.90 19.22
CA THR A 18 41.12 4.85 20.50
C THR A 18 40.41 5.53 21.68
N ASN A 19 39.21 6.11 21.51
CA ASN A 19 38.49 6.77 22.60
C ASN A 19 36.95 6.58 22.59
N LEU A 20 36.44 5.63 21.82
CA LEU A 20 35.01 5.31 21.82
C LEU A 20 34.85 3.86 22.24
N ASP A 21 34.52 3.63 23.52
CA ASP A 21 33.82 2.41 23.91
C ASP A 21 32.51 2.41 23.11
N ILE A 22 32.49 1.62 22.05
CA ILE A 22 31.28 1.33 21.30
C ILE A 22 30.38 0.64 22.30
N LEU A 23 29.32 1.33 22.74
CA LEU A 23 28.17 0.65 23.31
C LEU A 23 27.60 -0.24 22.21
N GLU A 24 28.09 -1.48 22.17
CA GLU A 24 27.53 -2.59 21.42
C GLU A 24 26.18 -2.94 22.07
N ASN A 25 25.21 -2.05 21.91
CA ASN A 25 23.83 -2.28 22.29
C ASN A 25 22.95 -1.57 21.27
N GLY A 26 22.67 -2.31 20.20
CA GLY A 26 21.79 -1.89 19.14
C GLY A 26 21.74 -2.93 18.03
N SER A 27 21.81 -4.22 18.39
CA SER A 27 21.37 -5.27 17.46
C SER A 27 19.89 -5.04 17.22
N VAL A 28 19.55 -4.31 16.15
CA VAL A 28 18.19 -4.29 15.60
C VAL A 28 18.00 -5.61 14.87
N THR A 29 17.97 -6.71 15.64
CA THR A 29 17.65 -8.05 15.14
C THR A 29 16.49 -8.68 15.91
N ASP A 30 15.87 -7.94 16.81
CA ASP A 30 14.49 -8.21 17.19
C ASP A 30 13.60 -7.30 16.34
N THR A 31 13.31 -7.73 15.12
CA THR A 31 11.98 -7.49 14.56
C THR A 31 11.11 -8.62 15.09
N PRO A 32 10.37 -8.45 16.21
CA PRO A 32 9.25 -9.34 16.47
C PRO A 32 8.41 -9.30 15.21
N SER A 33 8.22 -10.47 14.59
CA SER A 33 7.37 -10.65 13.42
C SER A 33 6.03 -9.95 13.68
N ASP A 34 5.91 -8.74 13.17
CA ASP A 34 4.81 -7.86 13.46
C ASP A 34 3.64 -8.31 12.61
N SER A 35 2.61 -8.82 13.28
CA SER A 35 1.41 -9.39 12.66
C SER A 35 0.78 -8.45 11.64
N PHE A 36 0.94 -7.13 11.82
CA PHE A 36 0.52 -6.12 10.86
C PHE A 36 1.29 -6.18 9.54
N PHE A 37 2.63 -6.18 9.57
CA PHE A 37 3.44 -6.17 8.35
C PHE A 37 3.31 -7.50 7.59
N ASN A 38 3.13 -8.61 8.30
CA ASN A 38 2.73 -9.87 7.68
C ASN A 38 1.36 -9.74 7.00
N SER A 39 0.37 -9.15 7.67
CA SER A 39 -0.95 -8.91 7.07
C SER A 39 -0.88 -8.02 5.82
N VAL A 40 -0.04 -6.98 5.84
CA VAL A 40 0.25 -6.12 4.67
C VAL A 40 0.84 -6.95 3.54
N PHE A 41 1.83 -7.79 3.82
CA PHE A 41 2.47 -8.63 2.80
C PHE A 41 1.48 -9.60 2.16
N GLU A 42 0.69 -10.31 2.97
CA GLU A 42 -0.35 -11.23 2.48
C GLU A 42 -1.39 -10.50 1.62
N ILE A 43 -1.83 -9.30 2.03
CA ILE A 43 -2.78 -8.51 1.23
C ILE A 43 -2.17 -8.11 -0.11
N ARG A 44 -0.90 -7.67 -0.12
CA ARG A 44 -0.22 -7.30 -1.38
C ARG A 44 -0.14 -8.47 -2.34
N LYS A 45 0.18 -9.66 -1.83
CA LYS A 45 0.22 -10.88 -2.63
C LYS A 45 -1.15 -11.20 -3.25
N VAL A 46 -2.22 -11.17 -2.45
CA VAL A 46 -3.58 -11.40 -2.95
C VAL A 46 -4.01 -10.32 -3.95
N MET A 47 -3.58 -9.05 -3.78
CA MET A 47 -3.84 -7.99 -4.76
C MET A 47 -3.11 -8.21 -6.09
N GLU A 48 -1.91 -8.80 -6.06
CA GLU A 48 -1.18 -9.17 -7.26
C GLU A 48 -1.84 -10.34 -7.99
N GLU A 49 -2.30 -11.35 -7.25
CA GLU A 49 -3.10 -12.46 -7.78
C GLU A 49 -4.40 -11.94 -8.42
N LEU A 50 -5.14 -11.07 -7.71
CA LEU A 50 -6.34 -10.41 -8.23
C LEU A 50 -6.08 -9.60 -9.51
N ASN A 51 -4.94 -8.89 -9.58
CA ASN A 51 -4.56 -8.18 -10.80
C ASN A 51 -4.36 -9.15 -11.98
N ASN A 52 -3.70 -10.29 -11.75
CA ASN A 52 -3.51 -11.31 -12.76
C ASN A 52 -4.83 -11.95 -13.19
N ASP A 53 -5.75 -12.17 -12.25
CA ASP A 53 -7.10 -12.67 -12.54
C ASP A 53 -7.89 -11.71 -13.44
N ILE A 54 -7.82 -10.40 -13.18
CA ILE A 54 -8.45 -9.37 -14.03
C ILE A 54 -7.85 -9.36 -15.44
N VAL A 55 -6.53 -9.53 -15.57
CA VAL A 55 -5.86 -9.62 -16.89
C VAL A 55 -6.27 -10.89 -17.63
N SER A 56 -6.27 -12.04 -16.94
CA SER A 56 -6.71 -13.33 -17.47
C SER A 56 -8.17 -13.28 -17.93
N LEU A 57 -9.03 -12.62 -17.16
CA LEU A 57 -10.43 -12.40 -17.50
C LEU A 57 -10.58 -11.64 -18.82
N LYS A 58 -9.84 -10.53 -19.00
CA LYS A 58 -9.85 -9.75 -20.25
C LYS A 58 -9.45 -10.60 -21.45
N SER A 59 -8.45 -11.49 -21.28
CA SER A 59 -8.04 -12.42 -22.34
C SER A 59 -9.17 -13.40 -22.69
N ARG A 60 -9.78 -14.03 -21.68
CA ARG A 60 -10.90 -14.98 -21.88
C ARG A 60 -12.11 -14.32 -22.53
N GLN A 61 -12.43 -13.09 -22.13
CA GLN A 61 -13.46 -12.27 -22.74
C GLN A 61 -13.18 -12.01 -24.23
N ALA A 62 -11.94 -11.68 -24.58
CA ALA A 62 -11.54 -11.51 -25.98
C ALA A 62 -11.66 -12.82 -26.78
N ASP A 63 -11.25 -13.95 -26.21
CA ASP A 63 -11.33 -15.26 -26.84
C ASP A 63 -12.79 -15.69 -27.10
N ILE A 64 -13.68 -15.47 -26.14
CA ILE A 64 -15.12 -15.74 -26.28
C ILE A 64 -15.72 -14.91 -27.42
N LEU A 65 -15.35 -13.63 -27.51
CA LEU A 65 -15.84 -12.75 -28.56
C LEU A 65 -15.31 -13.13 -29.95
N ALA A 66 -14.11 -13.70 -30.04
CA ALA A 66 -13.51 -14.14 -31.30
C ALA A 66 -14.15 -15.43 -31.85
N ARG A 67 -14.76 -16.27 -31.00
CA ARG A 67 -15.37 -17.54 -31.41
C ARG A 67 -16.71 -17.32 -32.12
N ALA A 68 -16.92 -18.01 -33.24
CA ALA A 68 -18.17 -17.98 -34.00
C ALA A 68 -19.34 -18.57 -33.22
N THR A 69 -19.11 -19.70 -32.54
CA THR A 69 -20.02 -20.33 -31.59
C THR A 69 -19.36 -20.43 -30.22
N VAL A 70 -20.07 -20.06 -29.17
CA VAL A 70 -19.56 -20.10 -27.79
C VAL A 70 -20.21 -21.28 -27.09
N GLU A 71 -19.41 -22.26 -26.69
CA GLU A 71 -19.86 -23.36 -25.87
C GLU A 71 -20.26 -22.88 -24.47
N GLU A 72 -21.28 -23.51 -23.89
CA GLU A 72 -21.78 -23.15 -22.56
C GLU A 72 -20.72 -23.33 -21.48
N SER A 73 -19.76 -24.26 -21.66
CA SER A 73 -18.62 -24.46 -20.76
C SER A 73 -17.79 -23.19 -20.60
N HIS A 74 -17.47 -22.50 -21.69
CA HIS A 74 -16.67 -21.27 -21.64
C HIS A 74 -17.41 -20.12 -20.94
N LYS A 75 -18.74 -20.05 -21.09
CA LYS A 75 -19.57 -19.06 -20.38
C LYS A 75 -19.58 -19.34 -18.87
N ASN A 76 -19.75 -20.60 -18.49
CA ASN A 76 -19.72 -21.00 -17.08
C ASN A 76 -18.36 -20.73 -16.42
N GLU A 77 -17.26 -20.98 -17.13
CA GLU A 77 -15.91 -20.64 -16.64
C GLU A 77 -15.74 -19.13 -16.47
N LEU A 78 -16.22 -18.33 -17.42
CA LEU A 78 -16.17 -16.87 -17.34
C LEU A 78 -16.93 -16.34 -16.11
N GLU A 79 -18.16 -16.81 -15.92
CA GLU A 79 -19.00 -16.44 -14.76
C GLU A 79 -18.37 -16.87 -13.43
N HIS A 80 -17.75 -18.06 -13.41
CA HIS A 80 -17.01 -18.52 -12.24
C HIS A 80 -15.84 -17.59 -11.90
N HIS A 81 -15.04 -17.20 -12.91
CA HIS A 81 -13.93 -16.26 -12.73
C HIS A 81 -14.40 -14.89 -12.23
N ILE A 82 -15.46 -14.34 -12.82
CA ILE A 82 -16.09 -13.07 -12.38
C ILE A 82 -16.50 -13.17 -10.91
N THR A 83 -17.13 -14.29 -10.51
CA THR A 83 -17.56 -14.52 -9.14
C THR A 83 -16.38 -14.64 -8.16
N GLN A 84 -15.30 -15.33 -8.54
CA GLN A 84 -14.09 -15.41 -7.70
C GLN A 84 -13.47 -14.03 -7.48
N ILE A 85 -13.32 -13.24 -8.56
CA ILE A 85 -12.78 -11.87 -8.48
C ILE A 85 -13.62 -11.01 -7.51
N LYS A 86 -14.96 -11.03 -7.63
CA LYS A 86 -15.85 -10.30 -6.72
C LYS A 86 -15.69 -10.74 -5.26
N LYS A 87 -15.54 -12.04 -5.03
CA LYS A 87 -15.34 -12.61 -3.69
C LYS A 87 -14.01 -12.15 -3.08
N GLU A 88 -12.93 -12.16 -3.85
CA GLU A 88 -11.61 -11.69 -3.39
C GLU A 88 -11.61 -10.19 -3.10
N ILE A 89 -12.22 -9.36 -3.96
CA ILE A 89 -12.42 -7.94 -3.69
C ILE A 89 -13.17 -7.72 -2.37
N SER A 90 -14.25 -8.48 -2.13
CA SER A 90 -15.05 -8.38 -0.91
C SER A 90 -14.23 -8.75 0.34
N LYS A 91 -13.43 -9.83 0.27
CA LYS A 91 -12.54 -10.23 1.37
C LYS A 91 -11.46 -9.18 1.64
N LEU A 92 -10.84 -8.65 0.59
CA LEU A 92 -9.83 -7.59 0.69
C LEU A 92 -10.41 -6.33 1.33
N LYS A 93 -11.61 -5.90 0.90
CA LYS A 93 -12.35 -4.78 1.50
C LYS A 93 -12.51 -4.98 3.01
N LEU A 94 -13.04 -6.13 3.43
CA LEU A 94 -13.26 -6.44 4.84
C LEU A 94 -11.96 -6.39 5.65
N LYS A 95 -10.88 -7.00 5.13
CA LYS A 95 -9.58 -7.03 5.81
C LYS A 95 -8.96 -5.63 5.93
N LEU A 96 -9.08 -4.79 4.90
CA LEU A 96 -8.58 -3.42 4.93
C LEU A 96 -9.38 -2.52 5.88
N VAL A 97 -10.70 -2.68 5.92
CA VAL A 97 -11.56 -1.98 6.89
C VAL A 97 -11.17 -2.38 8.32
N GLN A 98 -11.00 -3.68 8.58
CA GLN A 98 -10.54 -4.17 9.88
C GLN A 98 -9.18 -3.59 10.27
N MET A 99 -8.21 -3.58 9.35
CA MET A 99 -6.89 -2.99 9.60
C MET A 99 -6.98 -1.49 9.89
N LYS A 100 -7.78 -0.74 9.13
CA LYS A 100 -8.01 0.69 9.37
C LYS A 100 -8.62 0.93 10.75
N THR A 101 -9.66 0.18 11.12
CA THR A 101 -10.33 0.31 12.42
C THR A 101 -9.41 -0.03 13.57
N THR A 102 -8.60 -1.09 13.46
CA THR A 102 -7.60 -1.47 14.49
C THR A 102 -6.53 -0.38 14.66
N LEU A 103 -6.12 0.29 13.59
CA LEU A 103 -5.18 1.42 13.70
C LEU A 103 -5.80 2.64 14.37
N GLU A 104 -7.08 2.94 14.12
CA GLU A 104 -7.76 4.10 14.68
C GLU A 104 -8.21 3.90 16.14
N HIS A 105 -8.61 2.67 16.50
CA HIS A 105 -9.29 2.38 17.78
C HIS A 105 -8.59 1.31 18.63
N GLY A 106 -7.46 0.75 18.18
CA GLY A 106 -6.72 -0.28 18.90
C GLY A 106 -6.21 0.22 20.27
N ARG A 107 -6.84 -0.24 21.36
CA ARG A 107 -6.43 0.04 22.75
C ARG A 107 -5.56 -1.07 23.37
N ASN A 108 -5.31 -2.14 22.62
CA ASN A 108 -4.57 -3.32 23.08
C ASN A 108 -3.20 -3.35 22.43
N GLY A 109 -2.18 -3.91 23.10
CA GLY A 109 -0.73 -3.79 22.80
C GLY A 109 -0.21 -4.25 21.43
N GLU A 110 -1.08 -4.40 20.43
CA GLU A 110 -0.79 -4.52 19.00
C GLU A 110 -0.84 -3.16 18.27
N GLY A 111 -1.14 -2.09 18.99
CA GLY A 111 -1.11 -0.72 18.46
C GLY A 111 0.31 -0.23 18.14
N PRO A 112 0.44 0.86 17.38
CA PRO A 112 1.73 1.39 16.99
C PRO A 112 2.59 1.78 18.19
N ARG A 113 3.86 1.40 18.12
CA ARG A 113 4.83 1.53 19.22
C ARG A 113 5.23 2.98 19.50
N ASN A 114 5.19 3.82 18.47
CA ASN A 114 5.50 5.24 18.53
C ASN A 114 4.82 6.00 17.37
N ALA A 115 4.95 7.33 17.36
CA ALA A 115 4.35 8.19 16.34
C ALA A 115 4.84 7.88 14.91
N THR A 116 6.09 7.43 14.75
CA THR A 116 6.64 7.03 13.45
C THR A 116 6.01 5.72 12.95
N ASP A 117 5.89 4.72 13.82
CA ASP A 117 5.24 3.44 13.54
C ASP A 117 3.76 3.64 13.17
N MET A 118 3.05 4.52 13.89
CA MET A 118 1.67 4.90 13.55
C MET A 118 1.55 5.43 12.12
N ARG A 119 2.46 6.31 11.70
CA ARG A 119 2.44 6.86 10.33
C ARG A 119 2.77 5.82 9.28
N ILE A 120 3.77 4.98 9.54
CA ILE A 120 4.13 3.91 8.61
C ILE A 120 2.92 2.99 8.41
N ARG A 121 2.31 2.50 9.49
CA ARG A 121 1.14 1.61 9.39
C ARG A 121 -0.03 2.28 8.70
N LYS A 122 -0.31 3.55 9.04
CA LYS A 122 -1.35 4.34 8.38
C LYS A 122 -1.10 4.39 6.88
N HIS A 123 0.07 4.84 6.44
CA HIS A 123 0.42 4.90 5.02
C HIS A 123 0.34 3.56 4.30
N GLN A 124 0.70 2.45 4.96
CA GLN A 124 0.55 1.12 4.38
C GLN A 124 -0.93 0.82 4.10
N VAL A 125 -1.82 1.02 5.08
CA VAL A 125 -3.26 0.77 4.90
C VAL A 125 -3.85 1.69 3.83
N GLU A 126 -3.53 2.99 3.86
CA GLU A 126 -3.99 3.96 2.86
C GLU A 126 -3.55 3.57 1.44
N SER A 127 -2.29 3.17 1.27
CA SER A 127 -1.76 2.72 -0.02
C SER A 127 -2.45 1.45 -0.52
N LEU A 128 -2.81 0.52 0.37
CA LEU A 128 -3.53 -0.70 0.01
C LEU A 128 -4.99 -0.41 -0.37
N ILE A 129 -5.67 0.47 0.36
CA ILE A 129 -7.04 0.91 0.03
C ILE A 129 -7.06 1.56 -1.36
N LYS A 130 -6.11 2.45 -1.65
CA LYS A 130 -5.97 3.05 -2.98
C LYS A 130 -5.73 1.97 -4.05
N LYS A 131 -4.83 1.02 -3.79
CA LYS A 131 -4.55 -0.06 -4.74
C LYS A 131 -5.77 -0.94 -5.00
N LEU A 132 -6.60 -1.22 -3.99
CA LEU A 132 -7.86 -1.95 -4.17
C LEU A 132 -8.84 -1.14 -5.02
N SER A 133 -8.95 0.17 -4.77
CA SER A 133 -9.75 1.09 -5.58
C SER A 133 -9.38 1.01 -7.06
N ASP A 134 -8.08 1.10 -7.37
CA ASP A 134 -7.57 1.01 -8.74
C ASP A 134 -7.86 -0.36 -9.39
N LEU A 135 -7.87 -1.44 -8.61
CA LEU A 135 -8.19 -2.79 -9.11
C LEU A 135 -9.69 -2.94 -9.41
N ILE A 136 -10.56 -2.41 -8.54
CA ILE A 136 -12.01 -2.39 -8.77
C ILE A 136 -12.31 -1.58 -10.03
N GLU A 137 -11.71 -0.39 -10.19
CA GLU A 137 -11.90 0.44 -11.38
C GLU A 137 -11.46 -0.28 -12.66
N GLN A 138 -10.30 -0.94 -12.65
CA GLN A 138 -9.82 -1.73 -13.79
C GLN A 138 -10.74 -2.91 -14.13
N PHE A 139 -11.33 -3.55 -13.11
CA PHE A 139 -12.27 -4.65 -13.30
C PHE A 139 -13.61 -4.13 -13.86
N THR A 140 -14.14 -3.04 -13.34
CA THR A 140 -15.33 -2.36 -13.87
C THR A 140 -15.12 -1.93 -15.33
N ALA A 141 -13.97 -1.35 -15.66
CA ALA A 141 -13.62 -1.01 -17.04
C ALA A 141 -13.55 -2.23 -17.96
N ALA A 142 -13.05 -3.38 -17.46
CA ALA A 142 -13.05 -4.63 -18.20
C ALA A 142 -14.47 -5.12 -18.50
N GLN A 143 -15.36 -5.11 -17.50
CA GLN A 143 -16.76 -5.51 -17.65
C GLN A 143 -17.52 -4.60 -18.62
N ASN A 144 -17.34 -3.28 -18.51
CA ASN A 144 -17.94 -2.30 -19.43
C ASN A 144 -17.48 -2.53 -20.88
N GLY A 145 -16.18 -2.72 -21.08
CA GLY A 145 -15.63 -2.99 -22.41
C GLY A 145 -16.11 -4.32 -22.99
N TYR A 146 -16.34 -5.34 -22.15
CA TYR A 146 -16.92 -6.60 -22.59
C TYR A 146 -18.41 -6.43 -22.96
N ARG A 147 -19.19 -5.76 -22.12
CA ARG A 147 -20.61 -5.44 -22.37
C ARG A 147 -20.80 -4.72 -23.71
N GLU A 148 -20.01 -3.69 -23.98
CA GLU A 148 -20.06 -2.93 -25.23
C GLU A 148 -19.83 -3.83 -26.46
N ARG A 149 -18.87 -4.76 -26.37
CA ARG A 149 -18.57 -5.70 -27.46
C ARG A 149 -19.67 -6.75 -27.65
N VAL A 150 -20.26 -7.25 -26.56
CA VAL A 150 -21.40 -8.18 -26.63
C VAL A 150 -22.61 -7.49 -27.27
N ALA A 151 -22.93 -6.26 -26.87
CA ALA A 151 -23.99 -5.44 -27.45
C ALA A 151 -23.78 -5.20 -28.96
N LYS A 152 -22.57 -4.83 -29.37
CA LYS A 152 -22.23 -4.66 -30.79
C LYS A 152 -22.42 -5.95 -31.60
N ARG A 153 -22.10 -7.11 -31.01
CA ARG A 153 -22.28 -8.41 -31.67
C ARG A 153 -23.75 -8.81 -31.78
N LEU A 154 -24.54 -8.56 -30.73
CA LEU A 154 -26.00 -8.73 -30.73
C LEU A 154 -26.64 -7.92 -31.86
N LYS A 155 -26.32 -6.62 -31.94
CA LYS A 155 -26.79 -5.74 -33.01
C LYS A 155 -26.52 -6.30 -34.40
N ARG A 156 -25.28 -6.71 -34.68
CA ARG A 156 -24.91 -7.28 -35.99
C ARG A 156 -25.71 -8.55 -36.32
N GLN A 157 -26.06 -9.36 -35.32
CA GLN A 157 -26.82 -10.59 -35.55
C GLN A 157 -28.30 -10.33 -35.87
N LEU A 158 -28.85 -9.24 -35.33
CA LEU A 158 -30.20 -8.79 -35.62
C LEU A 158 -30.30 -8.22 -37.03
N GLU A 159 -29.33 -7.39 -37.42
CA GLU A 159 -29.21 -6.88 -38.80
C GLU A 159 -29.13 -8.04 -39.82
N LEU A 160 -28.36 -9.09 -39.52
CA LEU A 160 -28.26 -10.28 -40.37
C LEU A 160 -29.55 -11.12 -40.41
N ALA A 161 -30.39 -11.05 -39.38
CA ALA A 161 -31.67 -11.74 -39.32
C ALA A 161 -32.77 -11.05 -40.16
N GLY A 162 -32.49 -9.86 -40.70
CA GLY A 162 -33.44 -9.08 -41.49
C GLY A 162 -34.39 -8.23 -40.66
N GLU A 163 -34.09 -8.01 -39.38
CA GLU A 163 -34.74 -6.99 -38.56
C GLU A 163 -34.05 -5.63 -38.82
N GLU A 164 -34.79 -4.66 -39.36
CA GLU A 164 -34.35 -3.25 -39.37
C GLU A 164 -34.57 -2.64 -37.98
N ALA A 165 -33.86 -3.15 -36.98
CA ALA A 165 -33.84 -2.55 -35.66
C ALA A 165 -32.94 -1.32 -35.70
N THR A 166 -33.51 -0.15 -35.44
CA THR A 166 -32.72 1.09 -35.32
C THR A 166 -31.78 0.98 -34.11
N ASN A 167 -30.70 1.77 -34.11
CA ASN A 167 -29.75 1.77 -32.99
C ASN A 167 -30.46 2.13 -31.69
N GLU A 168 -31.38 3.08 -31.78
CA GLU A 168 -32.21 3.59 -30.70
C GLU A 168 -33.17 2.53 -30.16
N GLU A 169 -33.73 1.66 -31.01
CA GLU A 169 -34.54 0.53 -30.55
C GLU A 169 -33.70 -0.54 -29.87
N ILE A 170 -32.51 -0.85 -30.38
CA ILE A 170 -31.60 -1.81 -29.74
C ILE A 170 -31.14 -1.29 -28.38
N ASP A 171 -30.77 -0.01 -28.29
CA ASP A 171 -30.36 0.61 -27.03
C ASP A 171 -31.54 0.68 -26.05
N ALA A 172 -32.73 1.08 -26.49
CA ALA A 172 -33.95 1.05 -25.67
C ALA A 172 -34.34 -0.37 -25.24
N MET A 173 -34.02 -1.40 -26.01
CA MET A 173 -34.24 -2.81 -25.66
C MET A 173 -33.28 -3.30 -24.59
N LEU A 174 -32.00 -2.93 -24.69
CA LEU A 174 -31.01 -3.21 -23.66
C LEU A 174 -31.38 -2.51 -22.36
N GLU A 175 -31.83 -1.24 -22.43
CA GLU A 175 -32.26 -0.45 -21.28
C GLU A 175 -33.59 -0.93 -20.66
N SER A 176 -34.55 -1.36 -21.49
CA SER A 176 -35.88 -1.79 -21.02
C SER A 176 -35.92 -3.23 -20.49
N ASN A 177 -34.81 -3.97 -20.54
CA ASN A 177 -34.72 -5.37 -20.10
C ASN A 177 -35.81 -6.26 -20.77
N SER A 178 -36.28 -5.88 -21.97
CA SER A 178 -37.41 -6.52 -22.63
C SER A 178 -36.99 -7.15 -23.95
N THR A 179 -36.99 -8.48 -23.98
CA THR A 179 -36.73 -9.27 -25.20
C THR A 179 -37.98 -9.34 -26.09
N GLN A 180 -39.13 -8.79 -25.66
CA GLN A 180 -40.42 -8.86 -26.38
C GLN A 180 -40.37 -8.19 -27.74
N ILE A 181 -39.52 -7.18 -27.91
CA ILE A 181 -39.41 -6.40 -29.16
C ILE A 181 -38.82 -7.27 -30.28
N PHE A 182 -38.07 -8.33 -29.97
CA PHE A 182 -37.49 -9.27 -30.94
C PHE A 182 -38.50 -10.17 -31.68
N TYR A 183 -39.69 -10.41 -31.12
CA TYR A 183 -40.58 -11.45 -31.66
C TYR A 183 -41.45 -10.98 -32.84
N ARG A 184 -41.22 -9.78 -33.38
CA ARG A 184 -42.08 -9.17 -34.41
C ARG A 184 -41.71 -9.59 -35.83
N GLY A 185 -42.09 -10.81 -36.23
CA GLY A 185 -42.22 -11.16 -37.66
C GLY A 185 -41.15 -12.11 -38.22
N VAL A 186 -40.33 -12.71 -37.36
CA VAL A 186 -39.37 -13.75 -37.77
C VAL A 186 -40.09 -15.04 -38.17
N THR A 187 -40.19 -15.31 -39.47
CA THR A 187 -40.87 -16.50 -40.02
C THR A 187 -39.92 -17.55 -40.58
N THR A 188 -38.65 -17.20 -40.80
CA THR A 188 -37.65 -18.10 -41.40
C THR A 188 -36.91 -18.91 -40.33
N ALA A 189 -36.49 -20.13 -40.68
CA ALA A 189 -35.70 -20.98 -39.78
C ALA A 189 -34.34 -20.32 -39.39
N ALA A 190 -33.70 -19.62 -40.34
CA ALA A 190 -32.48 -18.87 -40.10
C ALA A 190 -32.71 -17.69 -39.14
N GLY A 191 -33.82 -16.96 -39.30
CA GLY A 191 -34.18 -15.88 -38.40
C GLY A 191 -34.48 -16.38 -36.99
N ARG A 192 -35.16 -17.53 -36.83
CA ARG A 192 -35.42 -18.12 -35.49
C ARG A 192 -34.12 -18.46 -34.74
N LEU A 193 -33.11 -19.00 -35.44
CA LEU A 193 -31.80 -19.28 -34.85
C LEU A 193 -31.05 -17.99 -34.46
N ALA A 194 -31.11 -16.96 -35.30
CA ALA A 194 -30.53 -15.66 -34.98
C ALA A 194 -31.21 -15.01 -33.76
N LEU A 195 -32.52 -15.19 -33.63
CA LEU A 195 -33.30 -14.70 -32.49
C LEU A 195 -32.94 -15.40 -31.17
N GLU A 196 -32.71 -16.71 -31.22
CA GLU A 196 -32.31 -17.48 -30.05
C GLU A 196 -30.91 -17.06 -29.55
N ASP A 197 -29.96 -16.86 -30.47
CA ASP A 197 -28.63 -16.33 -30.11
C ASP A 197 -28.73 -14.89 -29.58
N ALA A 198 -29.57 -14.05 -30.20
CA ALA A 198 -29.84 -12.70 -29.74
C ALA A 198 -30.40 -12.65 -28.31
N SER A 199 -31.38 -13.51 -28.00
CA SER A 199 -31.94 -13.64 -26.65
C SER A 199 -30.90 -14.14 -25.64
N SER A 200 -30.03 -15.08 -26.03
CA SER A 200 -28.91 -15.55 -25.20
C SER A 200 -27.96 -14.40 -24.84
N ARG A 201 -27.57 -13.58 -25.83
CA ARG A 201 -26.71 -12.40 -25.60
C ARG A 201 -27.37 -11.32 -24.77
N ASN A 202 -28.66 -11.07 -24.95
CA ASN A 202 -29.37 -10.11 -24.13
C ASN A 202 -29.33 -10.52 -22.65
N ARG A 203 -29.54 -11.81 -22.34
CA ARG A 203 -29.39 -12.34 -20.98
C ARG A 203 -27.97 -12.19 -20.44
N GLU A 204 -26.95 -12.32 -21.28
CA GLU A 204 -25.56 -12.08 -20.91
C GLU A 204 -25.32 -10.60 -20.55
N ILE A 205 -25.84 -9.67 -21.34
CA ILE A 205 -25.73 -8.22 -21.06
C ILE A 205 -26.36 -7.86 -19.72
N LEU A 206 -27.54 -8.40 -19.42
CA LEU A 206 -28.23 -8.15 -18.14
C LEU A 206 -27.41 -8.63 -16.93
N ARG A 207 -26.75 -9.78 -17.05
CA ARG A 207 -25.85 -10.28 -15.99
C ARG A 207 -24.63 -9.38 -15.82
N LEU A 208 -24.06 -8.89 -16.92
CA LEU A 208 -22.95 -7.95 -16.88
C LEU A 208 -23.37 -6.64 -16.20
N GLU A 209 -24.55 -6.10 -16.52
CA GLU A 209 -25.06 -4.88 -15.91
C GLU A 209 -25.28 -5.03 -14.40
N GLN A 210 -25.85 -6.17 -13.97
CA GLN A 210 -25.93 -6.48 -12.55
C GLN A 210 -24.54 -6.54 -11.91
N SER A 211 -23.58 -7.22 -12.53
CA SER A 211 -22.23 -7.34 -11.99
C SER A 211 -21.49 -5.99 -11.97
N ILE A 212 -21.73 -5.09 -12.93
CA ILE A 212 -21.20 -3.73 -12.96
C ILE A 212 -21.82 -2.88 -11.86
N ALA A 213 -23.13 -3.01 -11.60
CA ALA A 213 -23.80 -2.33 -10.50
C ALA A 213 -23.20 -2.74 -9.14
N GLU A 214 -23.02 -4.05 -8.90
CA GLU A 214 -22.36 -4.57 -7.69
C GLU A 214 -20.92 -4.02 -7.55
N LEU A 215 -20.18 -3.91 -8.66
CA LEU A 215 -18.83 -3.36 -8.65
C LEU A 215 -18.80 -1.86 -8.34
N ASN A 216 -19.74 -1.09 -8.87
CA ASN A 216 -19.88 0.32 -8.58
C ASN A 216 -20.25 0.57 -7.11
N GLU A 217 -21.08 -0.28 -6.52
CA GLU A 217 -21.36 -0.23 -5.07
C GLU A 217 -20.07 -0.47 -4.27
N MET A 218 -19.32 -1.54 -4.59
CA MET A 218 -18.04 -1.81 -3.94
C MET A 218 -17.02 -0.68 -4.16
N TYR A 219 -17.01 -0.04 -5.33
CA TYR A 219 -16.15 1.11 -5.61
C TYR A 219 -16.51 2.30 -4.72
N ASN A 220 -17.80 2.62 -4.60
CA ASN A 220 -18.28 3.72 -3.76
C ASN A 220 -17.95 3.49 -2.27
N ASP A 221 -18.09 2.26 -1.78
CA ASP A 221 -17.69 1.88 -0.42
C ASP A 221 -16.19 2.18 -0.17
N ILE A 222 -15.33 1.83 -1.12
CA ILE A 222 -13.89 2.06 -1.02
C ILE A 222 -13.56 3.55 -1.20
N ALA A 223 -14.22 4.25 -2.11
CA ALA A 223 -14.04 5.68 -2.34
C ALA A 223 -14.32 6.50 -1.08
N PHE A 224 -15.32 6.11 -0.29
CA PHE A 224 -15.56 6.70 1.03
C PHE A 224 -14.38 6.51 1.99
N LEU A 225 -13.80 5.30 2.04
CA LEU A 225 -12.62 5.02 2.85
C LEU A 225 -11.41 5.85 2.43
N VAL A 226 -11.29 6.15 1.13
CA VAL A 226 -10.25 7.00 0.54
C VAL A 226 -10.49 8.48 0.87
N HIS A 227 -11.72 8.97 0.79
CA HIS A 227 -12.03 10.39 0.98
C HIS A 227 -11.97 10.83 2.45
N SER A 228 -12.29 9.93 3.38
CA SER A 228 -12.14 10.15 4.83
C SER A 228 -10.69 10.44 5.28
N GLN A 229 -9.70 10.43 4.37
CA GLN A 229 -8.27 10.58 4.66
C GLN A 229 -7.78 12.06 4.68
N GLY A 230 -8.68 13.03 4.45
CA GLY A 230 -8.34 14.43 4.16
C GLY A 230 -7.63 15.27 5.25
N GLU A 231 -7.38 14.76 6.46
CA GLU A 231 -6.82 15.58 7.56
C GLU A 231 -5.43 15.15 8.06
N THR A 232 -4.87 14.04 7.59
CA THR A 232 -3.62 13.47 8.19
C THR A 232 -2.36 13.65 7.35
N VAL A 233 -2.45 13.97 6.05
CA VAL A 233 -1.26 14.23 5.22
C VAL A 233 -0.53 15.50 5.68
N SER A 234 -1.26 16.52 6.15
CA SER A 234 -0.67 17.77 6.68
C SER A 234 0.28 17.54 7.87
N LYS A 235 0.07 16.49 8.67
CA LYS A 235 0.92 16.17 9.81
C LYS A 235 2.25 15.49 9.43
N ILE A 236 2.49 15.17 8.15
CA ILE A 236 3.78 14.63 7.68
C ILE A 236 4.84 15.75 7.67
N GLU A 237 4.47 16.94 7.17
CA GLU A 237 5.37 18.10 7.12
C GLU A 237 5.72 18.59 8.52
N ASP A 238 4.72 18.71 9.41
CA ASP A 238 4.93 19.16 10.79
C ASP A 238 5.92 18.29 11.57
N ASN A 239 5.92 16.98 11.32
CA ASN A 239 6.71 16.05 12.12
C ASN A 239 8.07 15.66 11.54
N VAL A 240 8.30 15.90 10.23
CA VAL A 240 9.67 15.99 9.71
C VAL A 240 10.37 17.17 10.38
N GLY A 241 9.65 18.27 10.62
CA GLY A 241 10.11 19.39 11.46
C GLY A 241 10.52 18.95 12.87
N ILE A 242 9.66 18.21 13.58
CA ILE A 242 9.96 17.72 14.94
C ILE A 242 11.13 16.72 14.97
N THR A 243 11.31 15.91 13.92
CA THR A 243 12.45 14.97 13.85
C THR A 243 13.77 15.71 13.63
N LEU A 244 13.76 16.77 12.81
CA LEU A 244 14.91 17.66 12.63
C LEU A 244 15.26 18.38 13.93
N GLU A 245 14.25 18.89 14.63
CA GLU A 245 14.40 19.60 15.91
C GLU A 245 14.97 18.71 17.02
N ASN A 246 14.50 17.44 17.11
CA ASN A 246 15.02 16.48 18.09
C ASN A 246 16.47 16.04 17.80
N VAL A 247 16.88 15.95 16.53
CA VAL A 247 18.27 15.66 16.15
C VAL A 247 19.17 16.87 16.45
N GLU A 248 18.69 18.08 16.23
CA GLU A 248 19.42 19.30 16.55
C GLU A 248 19.59 19.50 18.06
N ALA A 249 18.55 19.22 18.85
CA ALA A 249 18.59 19.20 20.31
C ALA A 249 19.49 18.08 20.86
N GLY A 250 19.45 16.87 20.28
CA GLY A 250 20.39 15.79 20.62
C GLY A 250 21.85 16.18 20.33
N GLY A 251 22.09 16.83 19.19
CA GLY A 251 23.40 17.34 18.81
C GLY A 251 23.92 18.47 19.71
N SER A 252 23.04 19.31 20.27
CA SER A 252 23.43 20.36 21.23
C SER A 252 23.72 19.77 22.61
N CYS A 253 22.91 18.82 23.10
CA CYS A 253 23.14 18.09 24.35
C CYS A 253 24.45 17.29 24.32
N ALA A 254 24.74 16.59 23.22
CA ALA A 254 26.01 15.86 23.05
C ALA A 254 27.23 16.80 23.06
N ARG A 255 27.14 17.95 22.37
CA ARG A 255 28.18 18.99 22.40
C ARG A 255 28.37 19.56 23.81
N GLN A 256 27.29 19.79 24.54
CA GLN A 256 27.35 20.30 25.90
C GLN A 256 27.98 19.28 26.87
N ALA A 257 27.63 17.99 26.75
CA ALA A 257 28.23 16.90 27.51
C ALA A 257 29.75 16.79 27.27
N VAL A 258 30.21 16.91 26.02
CA VAL A 258 31.64 16.94 25.69
C VAL A 258 32.33 18.14 26.34
N ARG A 259 31.72 19.34 26.31
CA ARG A 259 32.30 20.54 26.97
C ARG A 259 32.39 20.40 28.48
N TYR A 260 31.38 19.79 29.13
CA TYR A 260 31.43 19.51 30.57
C TYR A 260 32.53 18.51 30.91
N LYS A 261 32.65 17.40 30.16
CA LYS A 261 33.74 16.42 30.34
C LYS A 261 35.13 17.04 30.19
N GLN A 262 35.33 17.86 29.16
CA GLN A 262 36.60 18.57 28.95
C GLN A 262 36.93 19.56 30.08
N ARG A 263 35.94 20.29 30.60
CA ARG A 263 36.13 21.21 31.75
C ARG A 263 36.46 20.44 33.04
N ALA A 264 35.80 19.31 33.28
CA ALA A 264 36.08 18.45 34.43
C ALA A 264 37.50 17.88 34.38
N ILE A 265 37.96 17.42 33.21
CA ILE A 265 39.33 16.93 33.01
C ILE A 265 40.36 18.04 33.27
N ARG A 266 40.15 19.26 32.75
CA ARG A 266 41.07 20.39 33.02
C ARG A 266 41.15 20.75 34.50
N LYS A 267 40.03 20.73 35.22
CA LYS A 267 40.01 20.96 36.67
C LYS A 267 40.75 19.85 37.43
N LYS A 268 40.57 18.58 37.04
CA LYS A 268 41.30 17.44 37.62
C LYS A 268 42.80 17.54 37.41
N ILE A 269 43.24 17.95 36.21
CA ILE A 269 44.67 18.17 35.90
C ILE A 269 45.23 19.33 36.73
N CYS A 270 44.50 20.44 36.86
CA CYS A 270 44.95 21.57 37.67
C CYS A 270 45.10 21.18 39.17
N CYS A 271 44.10 20.50 39.73
CA CYS A 271 44.18 20.04 41.13
C CYS A 271 45.35 19.07 41.36
N THR A 272 45.59 18.14 40.42
CA THR A 272 46.72 17.19 40.54
C THR A 272 48.07 17.90 40.48
N ILE A 273 48.24 18.91 39.61
CA ILE A 273 49.48 19.72 39.57
C ILE A 273 49.69 20.47 40.89
N ILE A 274 48.65 21.08 41.45
CA ILE A 274 48.73 21.81 42.72
C ILE A 274 49.11 20.86 43.87
N SER A 275 48.51 19.66 43.93
CA SER A 275 48.86 18.66 44.94
C SER A 275 50.32 18.21 44.85
N ILE A 276 50.87 18.03 43.64
CA ILE A 276 52.27 17.68 43.44
C ILE A 276 53.20 18.81 43.88
N ALA A 277 52.87 20.06 43.56
CA ALA A 277 53.66 21.23 43.95
C ALA A 277 53.76 21.36 45.49
N ILE A 278 52.65 21.16 46.20
CA ILE A 278 52.63 21.18 47.67
C ILE A 278 53.51 20.07 48.25
N LEU A 279 53.45 18.86 47.68
CA LEU A 279 54.29 17.74 48.12
C LEU A 279 55.79 18.05 47.98
N LEU A 280 56.20 18.67 46.86
CA LEU A 280 57.60 19.06 46.62
C LEU A 280 58.08 20.11 47.63
N ILE A 281 57.23 21.07 47.99
CA ILE A 281 57.56 22.09 49.00
C ILE A 281 57.78 21.44 50.37
N ILE A 282 56.90 20.50 50.77
CA ILE A 282 57.04 19.77 52.04
C ILE A 282 58.36 19.00 52.07
N ILE A 283 58.71 18.30 50.99
CA ILE A 283 59.98 17.57 50.89
C ILE A 283 61.17 18.53 51.00
N ALA A 284 61.15 19.67 50.31
CA ALA A 284 62.22 20.67 50.38
C ALA A 284 62.41 21.21 51.80
N VAL A 285 61.32 21.50 52.52
CA VAL A 285 61.37 21.94 53.92
C VAL A 285 61.97 20.87 54.83
N ILE A 286 61.59 19.61 54.66
CA ILE A 286 62.14 18.49 55.43
C ILE A 286 63.65 18.36 55.19
N VAL A 287 64.11 18.45 53.93
CA VAL A 287 65.54 18.37 53.59
C VAL A 287 66.31 19.53 54.21
N VAL A 288 65.82 20.77 54.09
CA VAL A 288 66.49 21.94 54.67
C VAL A 288 66.57 21.82 56.19
N LEU A 289 65.47 21.46 56.86
CA LEU A 289 65.47 21.23 58.31
C LEU A 289 66.48 20.16 58.70
N CYS A 290 66.51 19.04 57.99
CA CYS A 290 67.43 17.94 58.26
C CYS A 290 68.90 18.36 58.11
N VAL A 291 69.24 19.16 57.08
CA VAL A 291 70.59 19.71 56.88
C VAL A 291 70.97 20.77 57.93
N THR A 292 70.03 21.58 58.40
CA THR A 292 70.31 22.60 59.44
C THR A 292 70.39 22.05 60.87
N LEU A 293 69.81 20.88 61.11
CA LEU A 293 69.79 20.19 62.42
C LEU A 293 70.90 19.14 62.56
N THR A 294 71.71 18.92 61.52
CA THR A 294 72.89 18.05 61.52
C THR A 294 74.17 18.89 61.57
#